data_AF-A0A944V736-F1
#
_entry.id   AF-A0A944V736-F1
#
_cell.length_a   1.000
_cell.length_b   1.000
_cell.length_c   1.000
_cell.angle_alpha   90.00
_cell.angle_beta   90.00
_cell.angle_gamma   90.00
#
_symmetry.space_group_name_H-M   'P 1'
#
loop_
_entity.id
_entity.type
_entity.pdbx_description
1 polymer ?
#
loop_
_entity_poly.entity_id
_entity_poly.type
_entity_poly.pdbx_seq_one_letter_code
_entity_poly.pdbx_strand_id
1 'polypeptide(L)' 'MKEIEFWFSIGSTYSYLSVTRLPQVARETGASFSWQPFSVRSIMREM' A
#
# COMPACT_ATOMS: atom_id res chain seq x y z
N MET A 1 -12.68 -14.46 -0.23
CA MET A 1 -12.17 -13.53 0.79
C MET A 1 -12.18 -12.13 0.21
N LYS A 2 -12.48 -11.08 0.99
CA LYS A 2 -12.36 -9.70 0.50
C LYS A 2 -10.87 -9.36 0.40
N GLU A 3 -10.47 -8.85 -0.75
CA GLU A 3 -9.11 -8.37 -0.99
C GLU A 3 -8.88 -7.04 -0.28
N ILE A 4 -7.70 -6.85 0.29
CA ILE A 4 -7.33 -5.61 1.00
C ILE A 4 -6.81 -4.61 -0.02
N GLU A 5 -7.47 -3.45 -0.13
CA GLU A 5 -6.96 -2.35 -0.93
C GLU A 5 -5.81 -1.66 -0.20
N PHE A 6 -4.60 -1.80 -0.72
CA PHE A 6 -3.39 -1.23 -0.14
C PHE A 6 -2.95 0.00 -0.93
N TRP A 7 -3.22 1.17 -0.35
CA TRP A 7 -2.86 2.46 -0.93
C TRP A 7 -1.45 2.89 -0.51
N PHE A 8 -0.61 3.27 -1.46
CA PHE A 8 0.74 3.72 -1.19
C PHE A 8 1.20 4.79 -2.17
N SER A 9 2.16 5.61 -1.75
CA SER A 9 2.76 6.64 -2.59
C SER A 9 4.24 6.39 -2.79
N ILE A 10 4.73 6.68 -3.99
CA ILE A 10 6.14 6.58 -4.33
C ILE A 10 6.91 7.68 -3.59
N GLY A 11 7.98 7.30 -2.89
CA GLY A 11 8.78 8.20 -2.05
C GLY A 11 8.35 8.27 -0.59
N SER A 12 7.27 7.60 -0.19
CA SER A 12 6.88 7.47 1.22
C SER A 12 7.80 6.50 1.96
N THR A 13 8.62 7.02 2.88
CA THR A 13 9.47 6.21 3.77
C THR A 13 8.66 5.30 4.70
N TYR A 14 7.42 5.71 5.02
CA TYR A 14 6.49 4.90 5.81
C TYR A 14 5.93 3.74 5.01
N SER A 15 5.40 4.00 3.81
CA SER A 15 4.79 2.97 2.97
C SER A 15 5.81 1.95 2.49
N TYR A 16 7.08 2.35 2.30
CA TYR A 16 8.18 1.44 1.98
C TYR A 16 8.32 0.28 2.97
N LEU A 17 8.23 0.57 4.27
CA LEU A 17 8.33 -0.47 5.31
C LEU A 17 7.18 -1.47 5.24
N SER A 18 5.98 -1.02 4.88
CA SER A 18 4.81 -1.90 4.72
C SER A 18 4.93 -2.75 3.46
N VAL A 19 5.24 -2.14 2.31
CA VAL A 19 5.41 -2.84 1.01
C VAL A 19 6.40 -3.99 1.11
N THR A 20 7.51 -3.80 1.82
CA THR A 20 8.55 -4.84 1.97
C THR A 20 8.13 -6.02 2.86
N ARG A 21 7.16 -5.83 3.78
CA ARG A 21 6.69 -6.86 4.72
C ARG A 21 5.45 -7.61 4.23
N LEU A 22 4.60 -6.94 3.46
CA LEU A 22 3.32 -7.50 2.98
C LEU A 22 3.45 -8.86 2.26
N PRO A 23 4.49 -9.16 1.46
CA PRO A 23 4.63 -10.48 0.85
C PRO A 23 4.73 -11.62 1.87
N GLN A 24 5.39 -11.39 3.02
CA GLN A 24 5.47 -12.39 4.08
C GLN A 24 4.10 -12.56 4.75
N VAL A 25 3.45 -11.44 5.09
CA VAL A 25 2.10 -11.45 5.70
C VAL A 25 1.08 -12.17 4.81
N ALA A 26 1.11 -11.92 3.50
CA ALA A 26 0.24 -12.59 2.53
C ALA A 26 0.42 -14.11 2.55
N ARG A 27 1.67 -14.60 2.62
CA ARG A 27 1.98 -16.04 2.71
C ARG A 27 1.51 -16.66 4.03
N GLU A 28 1.70 -15.96 5.15
CA GLU A 28 1.40 -16.48 6.48
C GLU A 28 -0.11 -16.49 6.80
N THR A 29 -0.85 -15.54 6.22
CA THR A 29 -2.28 -15.31 6.55
C THR A 29 -3.24 -15.73 5.45
N GLY A 30 -2.76 -15.93 4.22
CA GLY A 30 -3.60 -16.11 3.04
C GLY A 30 -4.31 -14.83 2.58
N ALA A 31 -3.93 -13.67 3.11
CA ALA A 31 -4.48 -12.38 2.69
C ALA A 31 -4.08 -12.05 1.24
N SER A 32 -5.03 -11.50 0.48
CA SER A 32 -4.79 -10.91 -0.84
C SER A 32 -4.80 -9.39 -0.77
N PHE A 33 -3.98 -8.75 -1.60
CA PHE A 33 -3.81 -7.30 -1.61
C PHE A 33 -3.95 -6.75 -3.04
N SER A 34 -4.82 -5.75 -3.18
CA SER A 34 -4.95 -4.94 -4.39
C SER A 34 -4.09 -3.69 -4.22
N TRP A 35 -3.12 -3.50 -5.11
CA TRP A 35 -2.12 -2.43 -4.99
C TRP A 35 -2.61 -1.14 -5.65
N GLN A 36 -2.74 -0.08 -4.85
CA GLN A 36 -3.30 1.21 -5.28
C GLN A 36 -2.26 2.32 -5.15
N PRO A 37 -1.43 2.59 -6.19
CA PRO A 37 -0.49 3.70 -6.16
C PRO A 37 -1.22 5.05 -6.25
N PHE A 38 -0.79 6.05 -5.47
CA PHE A 38 -1.32 7.41 -5.56
C PHE A 38 -0.24 8.50 -5.44
N SER A 39 -0.61 9.71 -5.87
CA SER A 39 0.24 10.91 -5.80
C SER A 39 -0.15 11.78 -4.60
N VAL A 40 0.72 11.84 -3.60
CA VAL A 40 0.54 12.75 -2.44
C VAL A 40 0.48 14.21 -2.91
N ARG A 41 1.31 14.59 -3.89
CA ARG A 41 1.35 15.96 -4.43
C ARG A 41 0.01 16.37 -5.03
N SER A 42 -0.71 15.46 -5.68
CA SER A 42 -2.02 15.76 -6.27
C SER A 42 -3.03 16.09 -5.17
N ILE A 43 -3.07 15.28 -4.12
CA ILE A 43 -3.95 15.47 -2.95
C ILE A 43 -3.64 16.80 -2.25
N MET A 44 -2.37 17.09 -1.99
CA MET A 44 -1.97 18.33 -1.31
C MET A 44 -2.31 19.61 -2.08
N ARG A 45 -2.50 19.54 -3.40
CA ARG A 45 -2.88 20.70 -4.23
C ARG A 45 -4.38 20.94 -4.28
N GLU A 46 -5.18 19.95 -3.88
CA GLU A 46 -6.64 20.01 -3.83
C GLU A 46 -7.17 20.50 -2.46
N MET A 47 -6.28 20.62 -1.46
CA MET A 47 -6.54 21.19 -0.14
C MET A 47 -6.20 22.67 -0.10
#